data_AF-A0A7C5UYE6-F1
#
_entry.id   AF-A0A7C5UYE6-F1
#
_cell.length_a   1.000
_cell.length_b   1.000
_cell.length_c   1.000
_cell.angle_alpha   90.00
_cell.angle_beta   90.00
_cell.angle_gamma   90.00
#
_symmetry.space_group_name_H-M   'P 1'
#
loop_
_entity.id
_entity.type
_entity.pdbx_description
1 polymer ?
#
loop_
_entity_poly.entity_id
_entity_poly.type
_entity_poly.pdbx_seq_one_letter_code
_entity_poly.pdbx_strand_id
1 'polypeptide(L)' 'MSAGNDFQGVNLGYVLELYEKYLANPASVDSATRSYFESWRPPEEARTAAEALPAGEISKIVGVVNLAESIRK' A
#
# COMPACT_ATOMS: atom_id res chain seq x y z
N MET A 1 22.68 14.21 -8.18
CA MET A 1 22.24 14.12 -6.78
C MET A 1 20.80 13.64 -6.81
N SER A 2 20.59 12.33 -6.65
CA SER A 2 19.28 11.70 -6.84
C SER A 2 18.41 11.89 -5.60
N ALA A 3 17.34 12.66 -5.72
CA ALA A 3 16.30 12.86 -4.69
C ALA A 3 15.36 11.64 -4.60
N GLY A 4 15.94 10.44 -4.47
CA GLY A 4 15.21 9.17 -4.48
C GLY A 4 15.26 8.42 -3.14
N ASN A 5 15.48 9.11 -2.01
CA ASN A 5 15.77 8.45 -0.73
C ASN A 5 14.90 8.87 0.47
N ASP A 6 13.87 9.72 0.32
CA ASP A 6 13.10 10.17 1.49
C ASP A 6 11.84 9.35 1.81
N PHE A 7 11.53 8.33 1.01
CA PHE A 7 10.42 7.40 1.26
C PHE A 7 10.93 5.95 1.32
N GLN A 8 11.84 5.68 2.26
CA GLN A 8 12.30 4.31 2.52
C GLN A 8 11.16 3.49 3.16
N GLY A 9 10.37 2.80 2.35
CA GLY A 9 9.49 1.72 2.80
C GLY A 9 8.18 2.14 3.48
N VAL A 10 7.56 3.25 3.04
CA VAL A 10 6.19 3.56 3.47
C VAL A 10 5.28 2.41 3.06
N ASN A 11 4.43 1.96 3.98
CA ASN A 11 3.36 1.02 3.68
C ASN A 11 2.63 1.49 2.41
N LEU A 12 2.93 0.86 1.27
CA LEU A 12 2.43 1.30 -0.03
C LEU A 12 0.90 1.24 -0.03
N GLY A 13 0.31 0.28 0.69
CA GLY A 13 -1.13 0.22 0.94
C GLY A 13 -1.65 1.50 1.58
N TYR A 14 -0.98 2.03 2.61
CA TYR A 14 -1.37 3.29 3.23
C TYR A 14 -1.29 4.49 2.27
N VAL A 15 -0.26 4.54 1.42
CA VAL A 15 -0.15 5.60 0.39
C VAL A 15 -1.27 5.49 -0.64
N LEU A 16 -1.62 4.28 -1.05
CA LEU A 16 -2.73 4.03 -1.97
C LEU A 16 -4.07 4.42 -1.34
N GLU A 17 -4.33 4.07 -0.08
CA GLU A 17 -5.54 4.49 0.64
C GLU A 17 -5.64 6.02 0.74
N LEU A 18 -4.53 6.72 0.98
CA LEU A 18 -4.51 8.18 0.98
C LEU A 18 -4.74 8.75 -0.42
N TYR A 19 -4.19 8.13 -1.45
CA TYR A 19 -4.37 8.55 -2.85
C TYR A 19 -5.83 8.37 -3.29
N GLU A 20 -6.49 7.27 -2.90
CA GLU A 20 -7.92 7.04 -3.14
C GLU A 20 -8.79 8.10 -2.46
N LYS A 21 -8.50 8.43 -1.20
CA LYS A 21 -9.18 9.52 -0.48
C LYS A 21 -8.99 10.87 -1.18
N TYR A 22 -7.78 11.15 -1.67
CA TYR A 22 -7.49 12.34 -2.46
C TYR A 22 -8.30 12.39 -3.76
N LEU A 23 -8.38 11.29 -4.51
CA LEU A 23 -9.18 11.20 -5.74
C LEU A 23 -10.68 11.40 -5.48
N ALA A 24 -11.20 10.87 -4.36
CA ALA A 24 -12.59 11.05 -3.97
C ALA A 24 -12.89 12.48 -3.49
N ASN A 25 -12.00 13.06 -2.67
CA ASN A 25 -12.09 14.42 -2.19
C ASN A 25 -10.69 14.98 -1.84
N PRO A 26 -10.14 15.91 -2.64
CA PRO A 26 -8.83 16.49 -2.36
C PRO A 26 -8.72 17.22 -1.01
N ALA A 27 -9.84 17.71 -0.46
CA ALA A 27 -9.88 18.36 0.84
C ALA A 27 -9.82 17.38 2.03
N SER A 28 -9.94 16.07 1.78
CA SER A 28 -9.88 15.02 2.82
C SER A 28 -8.47 14.69 3.28
N VAL A 29 -7.45 15.16 2.56
CA VAL A 29 -6.04 15.03 2.90
C VAL A 29 -5.44 16.41 3.18
N ASP A 30 -4.36 16.44 3.97
CA ASP A 30 -3.64 17.67 4.28
C ASP A 30 -2.97 18.29 3.03
N SER A 31 -2.56 19.56 3.15
CA SER A 31 -2.02 20.31 2.02
C SER A 31 -0.71 19.74 1.47
N ALA A 32 0.16 19.19 2.31
CA ALA A 32 1.42 18.61 1.86
C ALA A 32 1.17 17.31 1.08
N THR A 33 0.29 16.45 1.59
CA THR A 33 -0.15 15.23 0.91
C THR A 33 -0.84 15.53 -0.42
N ARG A 34 -1.68 16.58 -0.46
CA ARG A 34 -2.34 17.03 -1.68
C ARG A 34 -1.33 17.44 -2.76
N SER A 35 -0.40 18.33 -2.42
CA SER A 35 0.63 18.80 -3.35
C SER A 35 1.52 17.68 -3.86
N TYR A 36 1.76 16.66 -3.03
CA TYR A 36 2.47 15.46 -3.46
C TYR A 36 1.68 14.69 -4.54
N PHE A 37 0.39 14.44 -4.33
CA PHE A 37 -0.46 13.68 -5.26
C PHE A 37 -0.84 14.41 -6.55
N GLU A 38 -0.62 15.71 -6.64
CA GLU A 38 -0.76 16.46 -7.90
C GLU A 38 0.19 15.93 -8.99
N SER A 39 1.42 15.58 -8.61
CA SER A 39 2.46 15.10 -9.54
C SER A 39 2.73 13.60 -9.46
N TRP A 40 2.33 12.96 -8.36
CA TRP A 40 2.55 11.53 -8.16
C TRP A 40 1.50 10.65 -8.86
N ARG A 41 1.93 9.46 -9.27
CA ARG A 41 1.06 8.38 -9.75
C ARG A 41 1.51 7.06 -9.11
N PRO A 42 0.58 6.16 -8.77
CA PRO A 42 0.95 4.86 -8.24
C PRO A 42 1.69 4.04 -9.30
N PRO A 43 2.70 3.24 -8.89
CA PRO A 43 3.42 2.33 -9.78
C PRO A 43 2.47 1.26 -10.35
N GLU A 44 2.77 0.73 -11.53
CA GLU A 44 1.88 -0.18 -12.25
C GLU A 44 1.63 -1.48 -11.46
N GLU A 45 2.65 -1.99 -10.77
CA GLU A 45 2.54 -3.20 -9.92
C GLU A 45 1.54 -3.02 -8.77
N ALA A 46 1.41 -1.78 -8.27
CA ALA A 46 0.48 -1.44 -7.20
C ALA A 46 -0.96 -1.35 -7.67
N ARG A 47 -1.20 -0.91 -8.93
CA ARG A 47 -2.54 -0.93 -9.52
C ARG A 47 -3.06 -2.34 -9.67
N THR A 48 -2.20 -3.27 -10.10
CA THR A 48 -2.58 -4.69 -10.24
C THR A 48 -2.82 -5.37 -8.88
N ALA A 49 -2.04 -5.02 -7.85
CA ALA A 49 -2.20 -5.58 -6.51
C ALA A 49 -3.49 -5.09 -5.80
N ALA A 50 -3.90 -3.84 -6.04
CA ALA A 50 -5.16 -3.32 -5.50
C ALA A 50 -6.40 -4.06 -6.04
N GLU A 51 -6.30 -4.64 -7.23
CA GLU A 51 -7.39 -5.35 -7.90
C GLU A 51 -7.45 -6.86 -7.59
N ALA A 52 -6.43 -7.44 -6.93
CA ALA A 52 -6.35 -8.90 -6.80
C ALA A 52 -5.64 -9.39 -5.53
N LEU A 53 -6.43 -9.69 -4.49
CA LEU A 53 -6.13 -10.79 -3.57
C LEU A 53 -7.38 -11.66 -3.40
N PRO A 54 -7.44 -12.86 -4.02
CA PRO A 54 -8.54 -13.78 -3.78
C PRO A 54 -8.57 -14.20 -2.30
N ALA A 55 -9.76 -14.22 -1.69
CA ALA A 55 -9.92 -14.53 -0.27
C ALA A 55 -9.27 -15.86 0.18
N GLY A 56 -9.13 -16.83 -0.74
CA GLY A 56 -8.42 -18.09 -0.48
C GLY A 56 -6.91 -17.95 -0.22
N GLU A 57 -6.28 -16.88 -0.71
CA GLU A 57 -4.85 -16.62 -0.54
C GLU A 57 -4.51 -16.15 0.88
N ILE A 58 -5.40 -15.35 1.48
CA ILE A 58 -5.31 -14.93 2.89
C ILE A 58 -5.35 -16.16 3.81
N SER A 59 -6.29 -17.10 3.58
CA SER A 59 -6.39 -18.34 4.35
C SER A 59 -5.13 -19.19 4.26
N LYS A 60 -4.47 -19.22 3.10
CA LYS A 60 -3.20 -19.93 2.90
C LYS A 60 -2.07 -19.30 3.71
N ILE A 61 -1.97 -17.97 3.73
CA ILE A 61 -0.99 -17.23 4.53
C ILE A 61 -1.19 -17.52 6.02
N VAL A 62 -2.43 -17.43 6.52
CA VAL A 62 -2.77 -17.73 7.93
C VAL A 62 -2.40 -19.17 8.27
N GLY A 63 -2.69 -20.13 7.39
CA GLY A 63 -2.30 -21.53 7.56
C GLY A 63 -0.78 -21.74 7.69
N VAL A 64 0.01 -21.04 6.87
CA VAL A 64 1.48 -21.10 6.92
C VAL A 64 2.04 -20.52 8.22
N VAL A 65 1.50 -19.37 8.68
CA VAL A 65 1.92 -18.76 9.95
C VAL A 65 1.60 -19.70 11.12
N ASN A 66 0.40 -20.27 11.15
CA ASN A 66 0.01 -21.23 12.19
C ASN A 66 0.89 -22.49 12.19
N LEU A 67 1.26 -22.99 11.00
CA LEU A 67 2.16 -24.13 10.87
C LEU A 67 3.58 -23.80 11.39
N ALA A 68 4.12 -22.64 11.01
CA ALA A 68 5.44 -22.20 11.46
C ALA A 68 5.50 -22.04 12.99
N GLU A 69 4.45 -21.45 13.60
CA GLU A 69 4.33 -21.34 15.06
C GLU A 69 4.18 -22.69 15.75
N SER A 70 3.48 -23.65 15.13
CA SER A 70 3.29 -24.99 15.68
C SER A 70 4.57 -25.84 15.66
N ILE A 71 5.45 -25.63 14.66
CA ILE A 71 6.74 -26.33 14.54
C ILE A 71 7.84 -25.66 15.38
N ARG A 72 7.67 -24.37 15.73
CA ARG A 72 8.60 -23.64 16.58
C ARG A 72 8.58 -24.08 18.05
N LYS A 73 7.48 -24.69 18.51
CA LYS A 73 7.36 -25.27 19.86
C LYS A 73 8.00 -26.65 19.94
#